data_AF-A0A6G7SWD2-F1
#
_entry.id   AF-A0A6G7SWD2-F1
#
_cell.length_a   1.000
_cell.length_b   1.000
_cell.length_c   1.000
_cell.angle_alpha   90.00
_cell.angle_beta   90.00
_cell.angle_gamma   90.00
#
_symmetry.space_group_name_H-M   'P 1'
#
loop_
_entity.id
_entity.type
_entity.pdbx_description
1 polymer ?
#
loop_
_entity_poly.entity_id
_entity_poly.type
_entity_poly.pdbx_seq_one_letter_code
_entity_poly.pdbx_strand_id
1 'polypeptide(L)'
;MGVFPFVPARRVVPLVGMAMVMVLAGTGGAAGGGGAAADVDAAGQRSARWTETWGAAVQRPVEGDVDDVPNWSEKGFRHQSVRQVVRVSAGGARVRIRLSNRFGKAPLRVDGAVIARSGGGAQAWPGTTRKMTFRHSGRHSGSTVIPVGGEAVGDAVRLSTSPLENLVVTLYFAGATGPATFHRAGLVTSYRAGGNHLNDVLAKAYRQSSQSSYFLSGVDVSGPFRERRNTVVALGDSATDGVGSTPQAHGRYTDDLAERLVAARRNLGVVNAGIAGSMLLTSSSCFGEKGVTRFRRDVLERPGVRTVIVELGANDVGANWATGPCFPSSHKPVSVRRITEGYRALIRAAHGRGIKVIGATLVPLRGYPGYSAKVERLRARVNHWIRTSGAYDAVVDFDKALADPAHPDRPRPGYVYEDGLHPNDAGYQAIANAFDPWGL
;
A
#
# COMPACT_ATOMS: atom_id res chain seq x y z
N MET A 1 -23.58 0.15 17.01
CA MET A 1 -23.31 -1.22 17.53
C MET A 1 -23.02 -2.10 16.32
N GLY A 2 -21.74 -2.26 15.98
CA GLY A 2 -21.24 -3.21 15.01
C GLY A 2 -20.04 -3.91 15.65
N VAL A 3 -20.29 -5.12 16.13
CA VAL A 3 -19.33 -5.92 16.89
C VAL A 3 -18.50 -6.72 15.89
N PHE A 4 -17.17 -6.62 15.97
CA PHE A 4 -16.25 -7.50 15.22
C PHE A 4 -16.67 -8.98 15.42
N PRO A 5 -16.89 -9.76 14.35
CA PRO A 5 -17.36 -11.14 14.53
C PRO A 5 -16.21 -12.00 15.09
N PHE A 6 -16.51 -12.63 16.23
CA PHE A 6 -15.71 -13.67 16.85
C PHE A 6 -15.77 -14.95 16.01
N VAL A 7 -14.61 -15.56 15.73
CA VAL A 7 -14.50 -16.93 15.20
C VAL A 7 -14.19 -17.87 16.38
N PRO A 8 -14.89 -19.02 16.53
CA PRO A 8 -14.67 -19.93 17.65
C PRO A 8 -13.42 -20.80 17.45
N ALA A 9 -12.66 -20.96 18.53
CA ALA A 9 -11.46 -21.79 18.60
C ALA A 9 -11.76 -23.28 18.42
N ARG A 10 -10.89 -24.00 17.67
CA ARG A 10 -10.81 -25.46 17.72
C ARG A 10 -9.44 -25.95 18.17
N ARG A 11 -9.55 -26.91 19.09
CA ARG A 11 -8.60 -27.73 19.85
C ARG A 11 -7.23 -27.98 19.20
N VAL A 12 -6.19 -27.72 19.98
CA VAL A 12 -4.79 -28.13 19.78
C VAL A 12 -4.63 -29.58 20.24
N VAL A 13 -3.97 -30.41 19.42
CA VAL A 13 -3.37 -31.69 19.80
C VAL A 13 -1.85 -31.50 19.76
N PRO A 14 -1.08 -31.93 20.79
CA PRO A 14 0.35 -31.69 20.81
C PRO A 14 1.08 -32.75 19.98
N LEU A 15 2.13 -32.35 19.27
CA LEU A 15 3.16 -33.29 18.83
C LEU A 15 4.55 -32.69 19.07
N VAL A 16 5.32 -33.48 19.80
CA VAL A 16 6.62 -33.22 20.38
C VAL A 16 7.72 -33.49 19.35
N GLY A 17 8.67 -32.55 19.27
CA GLY A 17 10.12 -32.78 19.12
C GLY A 17 10.67 -33.34 17.81
N MET A 18 11.59 -32.59 17.17
CA MET A 18 13.02 -32.97 17.19
C MET A 18 13.95 -31.90 16.57
N ALA A 19 15.06 -31.69 17.28
CA ALA A 19 16.43 -31.40 16.86
C ALA A 19 16.78 -30.22 15.94
N MET A 20 17.50 -29.26 16.55
CA MET A 20 18.47 -28.34 15.92
C MET A 20 19.63 -29.09 15.27
N VAL A 21 20.07 -28.63 14.10
CA VAL A 21 21.46 -28.75 13.63
C VAL A 21 21.95 -27.37 13.22
N MET A 22 22.92 -26.85 13.97
CA MET A 22 23.68 -25.64 13.65
C MET A 22 24.78 -25.99 12.65
N VAL A 23 24.84 -25.29 11.52
CA VAL A 23 26.02 -25.22 10.66
C VAL A 23 26.54 -23.79 10.68
N LEU A 24 27.70 -23.62 11.29
CA LEU A 24 28.54 -22.42 11.22
C LEU A 24 29.21 -22.36 9.84
N ALA A 25 28.95 -21.30 9.09
CA ALA A 25 29.77 -20.91 7.95
C ALA A 25 30.20 -19.46 8.14
N GLY A 26 31.49 -19.28 8.42
CA GLY A 26 32.12 -17.97 8.52
C GLY A 26 32.25 -17.32 7.13
N THR A 27 32.24 -15.99 7.11
CA THR A 27 32.78 -15.23 5.98
C THR A 27 33.51 -14.00 6.52
N GLY A 28 34.78 -13.90 6.13
CA GLY A 28 35.65 -12.77 6.37
C GLY A 28 35.19 -11.52 5.63
N GLY A 29 35.56 -10.37 6.18
CA GLY A 29 35.28 -9.08 5.58
C GLY A 29 36.16 -8.78 4.37
N ALA A 30 35.63 -7.93 3.49
CA ALA A 30 36.39 -6.96 2.76
C ALA A 30 35.49 -5.74 2.49
N ALA A 31 35.89 -4.60 3.05
CA ALA A 31 35.34 -3.31 2.75
C ALA A 31 35.76 -2.89 1.34
N GLY A 32 34.80 -2.43 0.53
CA GLY A 32 35.05 -1.82 -0.78
C GLY A 32 34.10 -0.64 -0.96
N GLY A 33 34.61 0.57 -0.76
CA GLY A 33 33.91 1.79 -1.16
C GLY A 33 33.82 1.86 -2.69
N GLY A 34 32.66 2.23 -3.21
CA GLY A 34 32.43 2.41 -4.63
C GLY A 34 31.20 3.28 -4.85
N GLY A 35 31.40 4.43 -5.49
CA GLY A 35 30.37 5.44 -5.75
C GLY A 35 29.17 4.90 -6.54
N ALA A 36 28.05 5.59 -6.41
CA ALA A 36 26.78 5.29 -7.07
C ALA A 36 26.96 5.21 -8.60
N ALA A 37 27.13 3.99 -9.13
CA ALA A 37 27.03 3.70 -10.54
C ALA A 37 25.56 3.79 -10.96
N ALA A 38 25.28 4.53 -12.02
CA ALA A 38 23.97 4.55 -12.65
C ALA A 38 23.72 3.21 -13.34
N ASP A 39 22.58 2.57 -13.07
CA ASP A 39 22.16 1.38 -13.81
C ASP A 39 21.96 1.74 -15.28
N VAL A 40 22.78 1.14 -16.14
CA VAL A 40 22.70 1.23 -17.60
C VAL A 40 22.14 -0.10 -18.09
N ASP A 41 21.01 -0.08 -18.79
CA ASP A 41 20.51 -1.30 -19.43
C ASP A 41 21.44 -1.71 -20.58
N ALA A 42 21.40 -3.00 -20.96
CA ALA A 42 22.26 -3.66 -21.96
C ALA A 42 22.28 -3.01 -23.37
N ALA A 43 21.49 -1.96 -23.61
CA ALA A 43 21.43 -1.19 -24.85
C ALA A 43 22.06 0.21 -24.77
N GLY A 44 22.76 0.56 -23.68
CA GLY A 44 23.42 1.87 -23.54
C GLY A 44 22.45 3.07 -23.42
N GLN A 45 21.15 2.81 -23.28
CA GLN A 45 20.16 3.84 -22.98
C GLN A 45 20.20 4.12 -21.47
N ARG A 46 20.17 5.41 -21.09
CA ARG A 46 19.91 5.80 -19.69
C ARG A 46 18.67 5.03 -19.24
N SER A 47 18.79 4.23 -18.18
CA SER A 47 17.67 3.50 -17.59
C SER A 47 16.46 4.43 -17.49
N ALA A 48 15.33 3.98 -18.03
CA ALA A 48 14.11 4.79 -18.01
C ALA A 48 13.82 5.16 -16.55
N ARG A 49 13.70 6.46 -16.26
CA ARG A 49 13.35 6.92 -14.92
C ARG A 49 11.89 6.58 -14.68
N TRP A 50 11.65 5.77 -13.66
CA TRP A 50 10.32 5.30 -13.30
C TRP A 50 9.75 6.13 -12.15
N THR A 51 8.51 6.55 -12.33
CA THR A 51 7.67 7.15 -11.31
C THR A 51 6.59 6.13 -10.98
N GLU A 52 6.49 5.69 -9.73
CA GLU A 52 5.39 4.83 -9.32
C GLU A 52 4.15 5.70 -9.16
N THR A 53 3.17 5.47 -10.02
CA THR A 53 1.99 6.32 -10.15
C THR A 53 0.76 5.75 -9.46
N TRP A 54 0.82 4.48 -9.08
CA TRP A 54 -0.17 3.80 -8.30
C TRP A 54 0.52 2.64 -7.60
N GLY A 55 0.07 2.30 -6.40
CA GLY A 55 0.52 1.11 -5.72
C GLY A 55 -0.22 0.88 -4.43
N ALA A 56 -0.08 -0.33 -3.89
CA ALA A 56 -0.74 -0.76 -2.67
C ALA A 56 0.24 -1.54 -1.79
N ALA A 57 0.12 -1.42 -0.47
CA ALA A 57 0.87 -2.26 0.46
C ALA A 57 0.23 -3.65 0.53
N VAL A 58 1.01 -4.69 0.22
CA VAL A 58 0.49 -6.06 0.19
C VAL A 58 0.33 -6.65 1.61
N GLN A 59 -0.66 -7.54 1.75
CA GLN A 59 -1.06 -8.24 2.95
C GLN A 59 -1.15 -9.76 2.69
N ARG A 60 -1.14 -10.53 3.78
CA ARG A 60 -1.39 -11.97 3.74
C ARG A 60 -2.85 -12.24 3.35
N PRO A 61 -3.12 -13.36 2.67
CA PRO A 61 -4.49 -13.81 2.45
C PRO A 61 -5.25 -13.91 3.78
N VAL A 62 -6.53 -13.57 3.73
CA VAL A 62 -7.45 -13.62 4.88
C VAL A 62 -8.64 -14.50 4.53
N GLU A 63 -9.14 -15.23 5.52
CA GLU A 63 -10.30 -16.10 5.41
C GLU A 63 -11.59 -15.30 5.31
N GLY A 64 -12.55 -15.81 4.55
CA GLY A 64 -13.89 -15.23 4.42
C GLY A 64 -13.96 -13.92 3.65
N ASP A 65 -15.18 -13.38 3.58
CA ASP A 65 -15.42 -12.03 3.07
C ASP A 65 -14.90 -10.99 4.07
N VAL A 66 -14.52 -9.82 3.56
CA VAL A 66 -13.93 -8.74 4.38
C VAL A 66 -14.66 -7.45 4.13
N ASP A 67 -15.04 -6.74 5.19
CA ASP A 67 -15.77 -5.46 5.10
C ASP A 67 -17.05 -5.60 4.24
N ASP A 68 -17.77 -6.71 4.45
CA ASP A 68 -19.00 -7.08 3.75
C ASP A 68 -18.89 -7.19 2.21
N VAL A 69 -17.65 -7.28 1.68
CA VAL A 69 -17.39 -7.50 0.25
C VAL A 69 -16.68 -8.82 -0.02
N PRO A 70 -16.94 -9.45 -1.18
CA PRO A 70 -16.28 -10.70 -1.54
C PRO A 70 -14.77 -10.59 -1.52
N ASN A 71 -14.11 -11.54 -0.85
CA ASN A 71 -12.65 -11.67 -0.88
C ASN A 71 -12.24 -13.02 -1.45
N TRP A 72 -11.24 -12.99 -2.34
CA TRP A 72 -10.77 -14.17 -3.06
C TRP A 72 -9.37 -14.60 -2.64
N SER A 73 -8.77 -13.92 -1.66
CA SER A 73 -7.35 -14.09 -1.35
C SER A 73 -7.04 -15.49 -0.83
N GLU A 74 -7.85 -16.08 0.05
CA GLU A 74 -7.57 -17.42 0.58
C GLU A 74 -7.65 -18.52 -0.49
N LYS A 75 -8.71 -18.51 -1.31
CA LYS A 75 -8.92 -19.50 -2.38
C LYS A 75 -7.93 -19.30 -3.53
N GLY A 76 -7.54 -18.06 -3.81
CA GLY A 76 -6.78 -17.70 -4.99
C GLY A 76 -7.58 -17.87 -6.29
N PHE A 77 -6.86 -18.17 -7.36
CA PHE A 77 -7.41 -18.26 -8.71
C PHE A 77 -6.98 -19.54 -9.40
N ARG A 78 -7.83 -20.05 -10.30
CA ARG A 78 -7.53 -21.18 -11.19
C ARG A 78 -8.37 -21.07 -12.45
N HIS A 79 -7.73 -21.15 -13.62
CA HIS A 79 -8.39 -20.98 -14.91
C HIS A 79 -9.26 -19.71 -14.95
N GLN A 80 -8.69 -18.59 -14.52
CA GLN A 80 -9.41 -17.33 -14.32
C GLN A 80 -8.58 -16.13 -14.74
N SER A 81 -9.27 -15.12 -15.25
CA SER A 81 -8.73 -13.78 -15.49
C SER A 81 -9.19 -12.82 -14.39
N VAL A 82 -8.27 -12.04 -13.85
CA VAL A 82 -8.51 -11.04 -12.80
C VAL A 82 -8.21 -9.66 -13.37
N ARG A 83 -9.23 -8.81 -13.53
CA ARG A 83 -9.13 -7.46 -14.08
C ARG A 83 -9.26 -6.43 -12.95
N GLN A 84 -8.24 -5.62 -12.75
CA GLN A 84 -8.11 -4.70 -11.64
C GLN A 84 -8.06 -3.27 -12.19
N VAL A 85 -8.96 -2.42 -11.72
CA VAL A 85 -8.97 -1.00 -12.09
C VAL A 85 -8.00 -0.25 -11.18
N VAL A 86 -7.17 0.62 -11.76
CA VAL A 86 -6.22 1.46 -11.02
C VAL A 86 -6.28 2.88 -11.57
N ARG A 87 -6.29 3.89 -10.68
CA ARG A 87 -6.20 5.30 -11.06
C ARG A 87 -4.76 5.75 -10.95
N VAL A 88 -4.16 6.21 -12.04
CA VAL A 88 -2.78 6.69 -12.04
C VAL A 88 -2.74 8.15 -11.57
N SER A 89 -1.92 8.49 -10.59
CA SER A 89 -1.70 9.88 -10.15
C SER A 89 -0.86 10.74 -11.10
N ALA A 90 0.01 10.13 -11.89
CA ALA A 90 0.95 10.74 -12.82
C ALA A 90 0.85 10.13 -14.22
N GLY A 91 0.98 10.96 -15.24
CA GLY A 91 0.98 10.55 -16.64
C GLY A 91 2.38 10.22 -17.17
N GLY A 92 2.46 9.36 -18.18
CA GLY A 92 3.70 9.04 -18.87
C GLY A 92 3.48 8.44 -20.26
N ALA A 93 4.58 8.17 -20.99
CA ALA A 93 4.53 7.62 -22.34
C ALA A 93 4.65 6.08 -22.38
N ARG A 94 5.20 5.50 -21.31
CA ARG A 94 5.36 4.06 -21.15
C ARG A 94 4.90 3.65 -19.77
N VAL A 95 4.36 2.44 -19.68
CA VAL A 95 3.85 1.86 -18.44
C VAL A 95 4.50 0.49 -18.22
N ARG A 96 4.66 0.11 -16.95
CA ARG A 96 4.91 -1.27 -16.51
C ARG A 96 4.15 -1.55 -15.23
N ILE A 97 3.99 -2.83 -14.90
CA ILE A 97 3.34 -3.29 -13.68
C ILE A 97 4.33 -3.99 -12.76
N ARG A 98 4.06 -3.97 -11.45
CA ARG A 98 4.78 -4.72 -10.43
C ARG A 98 3.85 -5.76 -9.83
N LEU A 99 4.32 -7.00 -9.76
CA LEU A 99 3.61 -8.13 -9.21
C LEU A 99 4.36 -8.68 -8.00
N SER A 100 3.64 -9.12 -6.97
CA SER A 100 4.23 -9.60 -5.72
C SER A 100 3.64 -10.95 -5.31
N ASN A 101 4.53 -11.89 -4.98
CA ASN A 101 4.20 -13.17 -4.35
C ASN A 101 4.73 -13.21 -2.90
N ARG A 102 4.74 -12.04 -2.24
CA ARG A 102 5.33 -11.83 -0.91
C ARG A 102 4.84 -12.84 0.14
N PHE A 103 3.55 -13.15 0.12
CA PHE A 103 2.89 -14.02 1.09
C PHE A 103 2.39 -15.34 0.49
N GLY A 104 2.83 -15.67 -0.73
CA GLY A 104 2.50 -16.95 -1.34
C GLY A 104 3.16 -18.13 -0.62
N LYS A 105 2.56 -19.32 -0.77
CA LYS A 105 3.08 -20.58 -0.22
C LYS A 105 3.78 -21.46 -1.28
N ALA A 106 3.70 -21.07 -2.55
CA ALA A 106 4.33 -21.73 -3.69
C ALA A 106 4.74 -20.68 -4.74
N PRO A 107 5.62 -21.02 -5.70
CA PRO A 107 5.90 -20.14 -6.83
C PRO A 107 4.62 -19.78 -7.60
N LEU A 108 4.38 -18.48 -7.77
CA LEU A 108 3.22 -17.96 -8.49
C LEU A 108 3.50 -17.95 -9.98
N ARG A 109 2.74 -18.74 -10.74
CA ARG A 109 2.75 -18.66 -12.20
C ARG A 109 1.68 -17.69 -12.68
N VAL A 110 2.10 -16.66 -13.42
CA VAL A 110 1.21 -15.74 -14.14
C VAL A 110 1.29 -16.12 -15.62
N ASP A 111 0.21 -16.63 -16.19
CA ASP A 111 0.20 -17.17 -17.56
C ASP A 111 -0.02 -16.08 -18.62
N GLY A 112 -0.53 -14.92 -18.21
CA GLY A 112 -0.62 -13.74 -19.05
C GLY A 112 -0.92 -12.49 -18.26
N ALA A 113 -0.44 -11.35 -18.76
CA ALA A 113 -0.78 -10.04 -18.21
C ALA A 113 -0.94 -9.01 -19.34
N VAL A 114 -1.96 -8.16 -19.23
CA VAL A 114 -2.18 -7.00 -20.11
C VAL A 114 -2.50 -5.76 -19.30
N ILE A 115 -2.24 -4.60 -19.88
CA ILE A 115 -2.75 -3.31 -19.41
C ILE A 115 -3.45 -2.57 -20.54
N ALA A 116 -4.50 -1.82 -20.23
CA ALA A 116 -5.20 -0.96 -21.17
C ALA A 116 -5.68 0.32 -20.46
N ARG A 117 -6.06 1.34 -21.23
CA ARG A 117 -6.86 2.45 -20.69
C ARG A 117 -8.22 1.90 -20.29
N SER A 118 -8.82 2.39 -19.21
CA SER A 118 -10.13 1.93 -18.77
C SER A 118 -11.23 2.45 -19.69
N GLY A 119 -12.19 1.59 -20.03
CA GLY A 119 -13.45 1.98 -20.67
C GLY A 119 -14.58 2.24 -19.65
N GLY A 120 -14.27 2.18 -18.35
CA GLY A 120 -15.26 2.21 -17.26
C GLY A 120 -15.67 0.82 -16.79
N GLY A 121 -15.82 0.65 -15.48
CA GLY A 121 -16.08 -0.66 -14.87
C GLY A 121 -15.06 -1.71 -15.30
N ALA A 122 -15.54 -2.86 -15.80
CA ALA A 122 -14.68 -3.92 -16.32
C ALA A 122 -14.28 -3.75 -17.79
N GLN A 123 -14.63 -2.64 -18.46
CA GLN A 123 -14.32 -2.43 -19.87
C GLN A 123 -12.88 -1.93 -20.05
N ALA A 124 -12.25 -2.33 -21.16
CA ALA A 124 -11.02 -1.71 -21.64
C ALA A 124 -11.34 -0.75 -22.79
N TRP A 125 -10.55 0.30 -22.96
CA TRP A 125 -10.71 1.19 -24.10
C TRP A 125 -10.21 0.50 -25.39
N PRO A 126 -11.01 0.44 -26.48
CA PRO A 126 -10.63 -0.26 -27.71
C PRO A 126 -9.26 0.17 -28.26
N GLY A 127 -8.45 -0.80 -28.71
CA GLY A 127 -7.13 -0.54 -29.33
C GLY A 127 -5.99 -0.17 -28.34
N THR A 128 -6.28 -0.05 -27.04
CA THR A 128 -5.28 0.36 -26.04
C THR A 128 -4.62 -0.78 -25.29
N THR A 129 -5.13 -2.01 -25.44
CA THR A 129 -4.56 -3.20 -24.78
C THR A 129 -3.12 -3.42 -25.20
N ARG A 130 -2.23 -3.58 -24.21
CA ARG A 130 -0.82 -3.90 -24.37
C ARG A 130 -0.49 -5.13 -23.54
N LYS A 131 0.09 -6.12 -24.21
CA LYS A 131 0.60 -7.34 -23.57
C LYS A 131 1.87 -7.01 -22.78
N MET A 132 1.91 -7.46 -21.53
CA MET A 132 3.10 -7.41 -20.70
C MET A 132 4.01 -8.60 -21.04
N THR A 133 5.31 -8.35 -21.00
CA THR A 133 6.36 -9.38 -21.03
C THR A 133 7.24 -9.24 -19.80
N PHE A 134 7.98 -10.30 -19.46
CA PHE A 134 8.85 -10.33 -18.28
C PHE A 134 10.23 -10.86 -18.67
N ARG A 135 10.89 -10.19 -19.64
CA ARG A 135 12.15 -10.69 -20.21
C ARG A 135 13.27 -10.76 -19.17
N HIS A 136 13.25 -9.84 -18.21
CA HIS A 136 14.21 -9.83 -17.10
C HIS A 136 14.06 -11.04 -16.15
N SER A 137 12.95 -11.79 -16.20
CA SER A 137 12.80 -13.07 -15.49
C SER A 137 13.25 -14.29 -16.31
N GLY A 138 14.05 -14.10 -17.37
CA GLY A 138 14.65 -15.19 -18.14
C GLY A 138 13.71 -15.89 -19.13
N ARG A 139 12.52 -15.35 -19.39
CA ARG A 139 11.57 -15.87 -20.39
C ARG A 139 11.11 -14.78 -21.34
N HIS A 140 11.20 -15.03 -22.65
CA HIS A 140 10.67 -14.14 -23.69
C HIS A 140 9.13 -14.24 -23.86
N SER A 141 8.44 -14.94 -22.96
CA SER A 141 6.99 -15.16 -23.03
C SER A 141 6.20 -14.09 -22.26
N GLY A 142 4.92 -13.95 -22.59
CA GLY A 142 3.97 -13.12 -21.83
C GLY A 142 3.59 -13.69 -20.45
N SER A 143 4.38 -14.64 -19.93
CA SER A 143 4.17 -15.35 -18.68
C SER A 143 5.41 -15.24 -17.80
N THR A 144 5.23 -15.34 -16.49
CA THR A 144 6.32 -15.30 -15.51
C THR A 144 6.05 -16.22 -14.33
N VAL A 145 7.11 -16.61 -13.63
CA VAL A 145 7.03 -17.37 -12.37
C VAL A 145 7.71 -16.54 -11.29
N ILE A 146 6.96 -16.18 -10.25
CA ILE A 146 7.43 -15.36 -9.15
C ILE A 146 7.69 -16.28 -7.95
N PRO A 147 8.93 -16.38 -7.44
CA PRO A 147 9.24 -17.24 -6.31
C PRO A 147 8.47 -16.80 -5.05
N VAL A 148 8.36 -17.69 -4.07
CA VAL A 148 7.80 -17.36 -2.75
C VAL A 148 8.56 -16.18 -2.15
N GLY A 149 7.85 -15.16 -1.68
CA GLY A 149 8.47 -13.96 -1.12
C GLY A 149 9.00 -12.97 -2.16
N GLY A 150 8.96 -13.32 -3.45
CA GLY A 150 9.55 -12.53 -4.53
C GLY A 150 8.57 -11.54 -5.20
N GLU A 151 9.14 -10.75 -6.10
CA GLU A 151 8.41 -9.81 -6.96
C GLU A 151 8.83 -10.00 -8.42
N ALA A 152 7.97 -9.58 -9.35
CA ALA A 152 8.30 -9.46 -10.77
C ALA A 152 7.88 -8.07 -11.27
N VAL A 153 8.72 -7.47 -12.10
CA VAL A 153 8.44 -6.21 -12.77
C VAL A 153 8.30 -6.50 -14.25
N GLY A 154 7.19 -6.04 -14.84
CA GLY A 154 6.94 -6.16 -16.27
C GLY A 154 7.88 -5.28 -17.09
N ASP A 155 8.13 -5.68 -18.32
CA ASP A 155 8.86 -4.86 -19.28
C ASP A 155 8.02 -3.63 -19.68
N ALA A 156 8.70 -2.54 -20.04
CA ALA A 156 8.05 -1.29 -20.42
C ALA A 156 7.28 -1.38 -21.75
N VAL A 157 5.96 -1.16 -21.71
CA VAL A 157 5.13 -1.05 -22.92
C VAL A 157 4.83 0.41 -23.26
N ARG A 158 4.60 0.70 -24.55
CA ARG A 158 4.11 2.00 -25.00
C ARG A 158 2.60 2.08 -24.79
N LEU A 159 2.21 2.87 -23.80
CA LEU A 159 0.84 3.27 -23.52
C LEU A 159 0.93 4.67 -22.92
N SER A 160 0.45 5.67 -23.65
CA SER A 160 0.42 7.04 -23.13
C SER A 160 -0.74 7.19 -22.15
N THR A 161 -0.45 7.75 -20.99
CA THR A 161 -1.42 7.95 -19.91
C THR A 161 -1.43 9.40 -19.48
N SER A 162 -2.61 9.89 -19.09
CA SER A 162 -2.76 11.20 -18.45
C SER A 162 -2.81 11.04 -16.93
N PRO A 163 -2.40 12.07 -16.15
CA PRO A 163 -2.66 12.08 -14.72
C PRO A 163 -4.15 11.88 -14.42
N LEU A 164 -4.45 11.18 -13.33
CA LEU A 164 -5.79 10.83 -12.82
C LEU A 164 -6.60 9.88 -13.71
N GLU A 165 -5.97 9.31 -14.74
CA GLU A 165 -6.61 8.36 -15.64
C GLU A 165 -6.80 6.99 -14.99
N ASN A 166 -7.92 6.34 -15.29
CA ASN A 166 -8.15 4.94 -14.92
C ASN A 166 -7.57 4.00 -15.98
N LEU A 167 -6.82 3.00 -15.52
CA LEU A 167 -6.31 1.88 -16.31
C LEU A 167 -6.96 0.58 -15.84
N VAL A 168 -6.95 -0.43 -16.70
CA VAL A 168 -7.30 -1.81 -16.34
C VAL A 168 -6.10 -2.71 -16.54
N VAL A 169 -5.71 -3.43 -15.48
CA VAL A 169 -4.68 -4.46 -15.51
C VAL A 169 -5.38 -5.81 -15.43
N THR A 170 -5.18 -6.69 -16.42
CA THR A 170 -5.75 -8.04 -16.39
C THR A 170 -4.64 -9.08 -16.27
N LEU A 171 -4.72 -9.95 -15.27
CA LEU A 171 -3.84 -11.09 -15.05
C LEU A 171 -4.61 -12.38 -15.36
N TYR A 172 -3.96 -13.35 -16.00
CA TYR A 172 -4.53 -14.67 -16.27
C TYR A 172 -3.73 -15.76 -15.55
N PHE A 173 -4.46 -16.66 -14.88
CA PHE A 173 -3.93 -17.79 -14.15
C PHE A 173 -4.55 -19.07 -14.72
N ALA A 174 -3.79 -19.85 -15.50
CA ALA A 174 -4.26 -21.11 -16.04
C ALA A 174 -4.25 -22.20 -14.96
N GLY A 175 -3.19 -22.22 -14.15
CA GLY A 175 -3.05 -23.10 -12.99
C GLY A 175 -3.63 -22.51 -11.71
N ALA A 176 -3.66 -23.34 -10.65
CA ALA A 176 -4.04 -22.87 -9.32
C ALA A 176 -2.91 -21.99 -8.74
N THR A 177 -3.26 -20.81 -8.23
CA THR A 177 -2.30 -19.93 -7.56
C THR A 177 -2.03 -20.32 -6.10
N GLY A 178 -2.99 -21.01 -5.48
CA GLY A 178 -3.09 -21.06 -4.02
C GLY A 178 -3.43 -19.69 -3.43
N PRO A 179 -3.32 -19.53 -2.10
CA PRO A 179 -3.64 -18.27 -1.43
C PRO A 179 -2.86 -17.08 -2.02
N ALA A 180 -3.56 -16.00 -2.33
CA ALA A 180 -3.05 -14.83 -3.02
C ALA A 180 -2.48 -13.78 -2.06
N THR A 181 -1.30 -13.28 -2.42
CA THR A 181 -0.83 -11.99 -1.93
C THR A 181 -1.82 -10.93 -2.42
N PHE A 182 -2.38 -10.14 -1.51
CA PHE A 182 -3.48 -9.23 -1.85
C PHE A 182 -3.39 -7.92 -1.05
N HIS A 183 -4.29 -6.98 -1.30
CA HIS A 183 -4.51 -5.81 -0.47
C HIS A 183 -6.01 -5.68 -0.19
N ARG A 184 -6.39 -5.61 1.09
CA ARG A 184 -7.77 -5.73 1.58
C ARG A 184 -8.64 -4.57 1.11
N ALA A 185 -8.28 -3.33 1.48
CA ALA A 185 -9.09 -2.13 1.31
C ALA A 185 -8.71 -1.36 0.02
N GLY A 186 -8.80 -2.03 -1.13
CA GLY A 186 -8.49 -1.36 -2.41
C GLY A 186 -9.44 -0.21 -2.75
N LEU A 187 -10.68 -0.26 -2.26
CA LEU A 187 -11.79 0.70 -2.50
C LEU A 187 -12.09 0.99 -3.98
N VAL A 188 -11.54 0.17 -4.86
CA VAL A 188 -11.71 0.20 -6.30
C VAL A 188 -12.01 -1.23 -6.74
N THR A 189 -12.99 -1.39 -7.63
CA THR A 189 -13.47 -2.72 -8.01
C THR A 189 -12.44 -3.47 -8.86
N SER A 190 -12.17 -4.69 -8.41
CA SER A 190 -11.55 -5.75 -9.20
C SER A 190 -12.62 -6.73 -9.66
N TYR A 191 -12.44 -7.31 -10.84
CA TYR A 191 -13.35 -8.25 -11.47
C TYR A 191 -12.66 -9.58 -11.75
N ARG A 192 -13.43 -10.67 -11.79
CA ARG A 192 -12.93 -11.95 -12.30
C ARG A 192 -13.87 -12.59 -13.31
N ALA A 193 -13.28 -13.37 -14.20
CA ALA A 193 -13.96 -14.18 -15.21
C ALA A 193 -13.29 -15.55 -15.30
N GLY A 194 -14.06 -16.61 -15.59
CA GLY A 194 -13.52 -17.95 -15.85
C GLY A 194 -12.97 -18.03 -17.27
N GLY A 195 -11.76 -18.57 -17.44
CA GLY A 195 -11.06 -18.63 -18.71
C GLY A 195 -10.10 -17.46 -18.97
N ASN A 196 -9.52 -17.45 -20.17
CA ASN A 196 -8.57 -16.43 -20.62
C ASN A 196 -9.30 -15.28 -21.33
N HIS A 197 -9.41 -14.14 -20.63
CA HIS A 197 -10.09 -12.92 -21.09
C HIS A 197 -9.14 -11.73 -21.21
N LEU A 198 -7.85 -12.00 -21.49
CA LEU A 198 -6.84 -10.94 -21.64
C LEU A 198 -7.17 -9.94 -22.77
N ASN A 199 -7.88 -10.38 -23.80
CA ASN A 199 -8.20 -9.55 -24.98
C ASN A 199 -9.62 -8.97 -24.95
N ASP A 200 -10.41 -9.26 -23.91
CA ASP A 200 -11.79 -8.83 -23.84
C ASP A 200 -11.89 -7.33 -23.60
N VAL A 201 -12.43 -6.60 -24.57
CA VAL A 201 -12.69 -5.16 -24.44
C VAL A 201 -13.95 -4.91 -23.62
N LEU A 202 -14.98 -5.73 -23.83
CA LEU A 202 -16.28 -5.60 -23.17
C LEU A 202 -16.31 -6.28 -21.79
N ALA A 203 -17.23 -5.85 -20.94
CA ALA A 203 -17.37 -6.35 -19.57
C ALA A 203 -18.08 -7.72 -19.45
N LYS A 204 -18.65 -8.28 -20.54
CA LYS A 204 -19.63 -9.38 -20.49
C LYS A 204 -19.16 -10.63 -19.74
N ALA A 205 -17.86 -10.96 -19.79
CA ALA A 205 -17.30 -12.13 -19.11
C ALA A 205 -17.11 -11.93 -17.60
N TYR A 206 -16.99 -10.67 -17.16
CA TYR A 206 -16.65 -10.28 -15.80
C TYR A 206 -17.91 -10.12 -14.95
N ARG A 207 -18.34 -11.23 -14.31
CA ARG A 207 -19.61 -11.31 -13.57
C ARG A 207 -19.47 -11.26 -12.05
N GLN A 208 -18.23 -11.27 -11.54
CA GLN A 208 -17.95 -11.25 -10.12
C GLN A 208 -16.96 -10.13 -9.82
N SER A 209 -17.17 -9.48 -8.68
CA SER A 209 -16.38 -8.34 -8.23
C SER A 209 -15.95 -8.46 -6.77
N SER A 210 -14.86 -7.79 -6.43
CA SER A 210 -14.36 -7.53 -5.08
C SER A 210 -13.83 -6.10 -5.02
N GLN A 211 -13.51 -5.59 -3.84
CA GLN A 211 -12.84 -4.29 -3.68
C GLN A 211 -11.36 -4.42 -3.28
N SER A 212 -10.76 -5.60 -3.45
CA SER A 212 -9.36 -5.88 -3.15
C SER A 212 -8.48 -5.90 -4.41
N SER A 213 -7.18 -5.70 -4.22
CA SER A 213 -6.17 -5.95 -5.27
C SER A 213 -5.48 -7.29 -5.02
N TYR A 214 -5.19 -8.05 -6.07
CA TYR A 214 -4.56 -9.37 -6.00
C TYR A 214 -3.30 -9.43 -6.84
N PHE A 215 -2.19 -9.78 -6.21
CA PHE A 215 -0.82 -9.87 -6.75
C PHE A 215 -0.25 -8.61 -7.39
N LEU A 216 -1.06 -7.61 -7.75
CA LEU A 216 -0.65 -6.33 -8.28
C LEU A 216 -0.22 -5.41 -7.12
N SER A 217 1.05 -5.00 -7.11
CA SER A 217 1.61 -4.15 -6.04
C SER A 217 1.97 -2.74 -6.49
N GLY A 218 2.09 -2.50 -7.81
CA GLY A 218 2.42 -1.19 -8.34
C GLY A 218 2.21 -1.04 -9.84
N VAL A 219 2.07 0.20 -10.28
CA VAL A 219 2.10 0.62 -11.68
C VAL A 219 3.07 1.78 -11.79
N ASP A 220 4.05 1.64 -12.68
CA ASP A 220 5.06 2.66 -12.92
C ASP A 220 4.88 3.27 -14.31
N VAL A 221 5.12 4.58 -14.41
CA VAL A 221 5.18 5.32 -15.66
C VAL A 221 6.60 5.85 -15.90
N SER A 222 7.00 5.93 -17.17
CA SER A 222 8.19 6.66 -17.60
C SER A 222 7.85 7.63 -18.73
N GLY A 223 8.59 8.73 -18.79
CA GLY A 223 8.31 9.86 -19.68
C GLY A 223 9.31 11.00 -19.48
N PRO A 224 9.11 12.16 -20.13
CA PRO A 224 9.99 13.32 -20.02
C PRO A 224 9.79 14.05 -18.68
N PHE A 225 9.94 13.33 -17.57
CA PHE A 225 9.89 13.91 -16.24
C PHE A 225 11.10 14.82 -16.01
N ARG A 226 10.83 16.03 -15.50
CA ARG A 226 11.88 17.02 -15.19
C ARG A 226 12.79 16.53 -14.07
N GLU A 227 12.20 16.04 -12.98
CA GLU A 227 12.95 15.58 -11.81
C GLU A 227 13.45 14.14 -11.97
N ARG A 228 14.52 13.82 -11.24
CA ARG A 228 15.06 12.45 -11.17
C ARG A 228 14.19 11.50 -10.34
N ARG A 229 13.48 12.02 -9.34
CA ARG A 229 12.62 11.30 -8.41
C ARG A 229 11.28 12.04 -8.36
N ASN A 230 10.17 11.33 -8.56
CA ASN A 230 8.83 11.90 -8.72
C ASN A 230 7.76 11.16 -7.92
N THR A 231 8.13 10.23 -7.05
CA THR A 231 7.17 9.41 -6.28
C THR A 231 7.09 9.91 -4.85
N VAL A 232 5.87 10.20 -4.39
CA VAL A 232 5.48 10.42 -2.99
C VAL A 232 4.82 9.13 -2.50
N VAL A 233 5.30 8.59 -1.39
CA VAL A 233 4.69 7.40 -0.77
C VAL A 233 4.04 7.78 0.54
N ALA A 234 2.77 7.46 0.71
CA ALA A 234 2.06 7.56 1.98
C ALA A 234 2.14 6.21 2.72
N LEU A 235 3.02 6.10 3.71
CA LEU A 235 3.09 4.94 4.59
C LEU A 235 2.15 5.19 5.78
N GLY A 236 1.09 4.40 5.90
CA GLY A 236 0.24 4.56 7.08
C GLY A 236 -0.69 3.44 7.48
N ASP A 237 -1.63 3.76 8.36
CA ASP A 237 -2.63 2.83 8.86
C ASP A 237 -3.98 3.02 8.15
N SER A 238 -5.12 2.91 8.85
CA SER A 238 -6.45 3.01 8.25
C SER A 238 -6.78 4.40 7.71
N ALA A 239 -6.24 5.46 8.31
CA ALA A 239 -6.39 6.82 7.78
C ALA A 239 -5.65 6.98 6.45
N THR A 240 -4.53 6.29 6.26
CA THR A 240 -3.88 6.24 4.95
C THR A 240 -4.54 5.24 4.01
N ASP A 241 -4.94 4.08 4.49
CA ASP A 241 -5.58 3.03 3.66
C ASP A 241 -6.88 3.52 3.01
N GLY A 242 -7.61 4.40 3.72
CA GLY A 242 -8.82 5.04 3.23
C GLY A 242 -10.10 4.56 3.87
N VAL A 243 -10.04 3.92 5.04
CA VAL A 243 -11.25 3.43 5.74
C VAL A 243 -12.24 4.59 5.92
N GLY A 244 -13.51 4.37 5.60
CA GLY A 244 -14.55 5.41 5.66
C GLY A 244 -14.69 6.25 4.38
N SER A 245 -13.80 6.10 3.40
CA SER A 245 -13.99 6.71 2.08
C SER A 245 -15.00 5.92 1.25
N THR A 246 -15.78 6.64 0.44
CA THR A 246 -16.78 6.04 -0.45
C THR A 246 -16.10 5.19 -1.52
N PRO A 247 -16.42 3.87 -1.63
CA PRO A 247 -15.86 3.03 -2.69
C PRO A 247 -16.09 3.63 -4.08
N GLN A 248 -15.08 3.55 -4.95
CA GLN A 248 -15.07 4.10 -6.31
C GLN A 248 -15.12 5.63 -6.44
N ALA A 249 -15.27 6.39 -5.35
CA ALA A 249 -15.28 7.84 -5.40
C ALA A 249 -13.86 8.43 -5.54
N HIS A 250 -12.82 7.64 -5.24
CA HIS A 250 -11.44 8.13 -5.11
C HIS A 250 -11.32 9.26 -4.07
N GLY A 251 -12.02 9.14 -2.94
CA GLY A 251 -12.07 10.17 -1.88
C GLY A 251 -11.08 9.95 -0.73
N ARG A 252 -9.98 9.22 -0.95
CA ARG A 252 -8.90 9.09 0.04
C ARG A 252 -8.03 10.33 -0.02
N TYR A 253 -7.39 10.72 1.09
CA TYR A 253 -6.52 11.91 1.05
C TYR A 253 -5.37 11.77 0.04
N THR A 254 -4.91 10.55 -0.25
CA THR A 254 -3.86 10.31 -1.26
C THR A 254 -4.37 10.53 -2.68
N ASP A 255 -5.64 10.25 -2.94
CA ASP A 255 -6.29 10.52 -4.23
C ASP A 255 -6.48 12.05 -4.38
N ASP A 256 -7.08 12.71 -3.38
CA ASP A 256 -7.26 14.17 -3.37
C ASP A 256 -5.91 14.93 -3.46
N LEU A 257 -4.86 14.38 -2.84
CA LEU A 257 -3.51 14.93 -2.96
C LEU A 257 -2.99 14.85 -4.39
N ALA A 258 -3.24 13.74 -5.10
CA ALA A 258 -2.90 13.62 -6.50
C ALA A 258 -3.67 14.65 -7.34
N GLU A 259 -4.96 14.88 -7.06
CA GLU A 259 -5.75 15.91 -7.74
C GLU A 259 -5.17 17.31 -7.52
N ARG A 260 -4.82 17.65 -6.28
CA ARG A 260 -4.17 18.92 -5.94
C ARG A 260 -2.83 19.10 -6.64
N LEU A 261 -2.03 18.04 -6.73
CA LEU A 261 -0.74 18.06 -7.45
C LEU A 261 -0.93 18.32 -8.95
N VAL A 262 -1.91 17.67 -9.56
CA VAL A 262 -2.26 17.88 -10.98
C VAL A 262 -2.77 19.30 -11.21
N ALA A 263 -3.63 19.82 -10.34
CA ALA A 263 -4.10 21.21 -10.39
C ALA A 263 -2.94 22.21 -10.26
N ALA A 264 -1.94 21.90 -9.42
CA ALA A 264 -0.68 22.66 -9.29
C ALA A 264 0.32 22.40 -10.44
N ARG A 265 -0.07 21.66 -11.49
CA ARG A 265 0.77 21.28 -12.65
C ARG A 265 2.04 20.51 -12.25
N ARG A 266 1.97 19.74 -11.16
CA ARG A 266 3.04 18.83 -10.71
C ARG A 266 2.69 17.39 -11.10
N ASN A 267 3.47 16.82 -12.01
CA ASN A 267 3.31 15.43 -12.44
C ASN A 267 4.06 14.47 -11.51
N LEU A 268 3.60 14.36 -10.25
CA LEU A 268 4.15 13.47 -9.24
C LEU A 268 3.29 12.21 -9.07
N GLY A 269 3.96 11.07 -8.94
CA GLY A 269 3.32 9.84 -8.49
C GLY A 269 2.99 9.93 -7.01
N VAL A 270 1.78 9.54 -6.64
CA VAL A 270 1.32 9.36 -5.26
C VAL A 270 0.97 7.90 -5.08
N VAL A 271 1.54 7.29 -4.05
CA VAL A 271 1.39 5.88 -3.77
C VAL A 271 0.85 5.68 -2.36
N ASN A 272 -0.24 4.93 -2.26
CA ASN A 272 -0.85 4.59 -1.00
C ASN A 272 -0.28 3.27 -0.47
N ALA A 273 0.49 3.35 0.61
CA ALA A 273 0.99 2.21 1.36
C ALA A 273 0.34 2.11 2.75
N GLY A 274 -0.94 2.47 2.82
CA GLY A 274 -1.82 2.25 3.97
C GLY A 274 -2.11 0.77 4.18
N ILE A 275 -2.31 0.39 5.44
CA ILE A 275 -2.88 -0.90 5.84
C ILE A 275 -3.75 -0.64 7.07
N ALA A 276 -5.06 -0.89 6.97
CA ALA A 276 -5.98 -0.68 8.07
C ALA A 276 -5.55 -1.45 9.34
N GLY A 277 -5.51 -0.73 10.46
CA GLY A 277 -5.07 -1.23 11.77
C GLY A 277 -3.55 -1.41 11.93
N SER A 278 -2.75 -1.09 10.91
CA SER A 278 -1.30 -1.26 10.96
C SER A 278 -0.69 -0.47 12.11
N MET A 279 0.32 -1.07 12.75
CA MET A 279 1.05 -0.44 13.83
C MET A 279 2.49 -0.17 13.41
N LEU A 280 3.10 0.85 13.99
CA LEU A 280 4.50 1.17 13.80
C LEU A 280 5.41 0.06 14.35
N LEU A 281 5.10 -0.46 15.54
CA LEU A 281 6.05 -1.26 16.34
C LEU A 281 5.65 -2.72 16.54
N THR A 282 4.39 -3.09 16.27
CA THR A 282 3.86 -4.44 16.52
C THR A 282 3.29 -5.05 15.24
N SER A 283 3.69 -6.27 14.92
CA SER A 283 3.08 -7.02 13.81
C SER A 283 1.83 -7.73 14.32
N SER A 284 0.81 -7.83 13.48
CA SER A 284 -0.45 -8.51 13.80
C SER A 284 -0.81 -9.50 12.70
N SER A 285 -1.44 -10.62 13.09
CA SER A 285 -2.08 -11.53 12.14
C SER A 285 -3.24 -10.85 11.38
N CYS A 286 -3.91 -9.90 12.00
CA CYS A 286 -5.03 -9.16 11.41
C CYS A 286 -4.57 -7.92 10.62
N PHE A 287 -3.57 -7.21 11.14
CA PHE A 287 -3.18 -5.88 10.63
C PHE A 287 -1.82 -5.82 9.92
N GLY A 288 -1.22 -6.99 9.68
CA GLY A 288 -0.01 -7.13 8.88
C GLY A 288 1.31 -6.90 9.63
N GLU A 289 2.39 -6.84 8.85
CA GLU A 289 3.73 -6.58 9.37
C GLU A 289 3.83 -5.13 9.89
N LYS A 290 4.54 -4.93 11.00
CA LYS A 290 4.77 -3.59 11.58
C LYS A 290 5.44 -2.62 10.61
N GLY A 291 5.11 -1.34 10.73
CA GLY A 291 5.61 -0.24 9.91
C GLY A 291 7.14 -0.24 9.74
N VAL A 292 7.88 -0.37 10.84
CA VAL A 292 9.36 -0.39 10.80
C VAL A 292 9.93 -1.57 10.00
N THR A 293 9.22 -2.70 9.94
CA THR A 293 9.65 -3.87 9.16
C THR A 293 9.30 -3.70 7.69
N ARG A 294 8.11 -3.20 7.38
CA ARG A 294 7.65 -3.05 5.99
C ARG A 294 8.20 -1.82 5.28
N PHE A 295 8.77 -0.85 5.99
CA PHE A 295 9.28 0.40 5.43
C PHE A 295 10.24 0.23 4.25
N ARG A 296 11.15 -0.76 4.34
CA ARG A 296 12.09 -1.03 3.25
C ARG A 296 11.36 -1.39 1.95
N ARG A 297 10.40 -2.32 2.02
CA ARG A 297 9.61 -2.79 0.88
C ARG A 297 8.65 -1.72 0.39
N ASP A 298 7.86 -1.17 1.31
CA ASP A 298 6.73 -0.29 0.98
C ASP A 298 7.15 1.14 0.67
N VAL A 299 8.42 1.50 0.87
CA VAL A 299 8.96 2.84 0.59
C VAL A 299 10.31 2.77 -0.11
N LEU A 300 11.35 2.22 0.53
CA LEU A 300 12.74 2.40 0.07
C LEU A 300 13.08 1.65 -1.23
N GLU A 301 12.37 0.56 -1.53
CA GLU A 301 12.57 -0.27 -2.72
C GLU A 301 11.64 0.12 -3.88
N ARG A 302 10.84 1.17 -3.69
CA ARG A 302 9.92 1.69 -4.71
C ARG A 302 10.64 2.66 -5.66
N PRO A 303 10.31 2.67 -6.95
CA PRO A 303 11.01 3.49 -7.92
C PRO A 303 10.69 4.97 -7.73
N GLY A 304 11.74 5.80 -7.86
CA GLY A 304 11.60 7.25 -7.95
C GLY A 304 11.14 7.94 -6.65
N VAL A 305 11.19 7.27 -5.49
CA VAL A 305 10.76 7.89 -4.22
C VAL A 305 11.62 9.09 -3.88
N ARG A 306 10.97 10.25 -3.78
CA ARG A 306 11.55 11.51 -3.29
C ARG A 306 11.10 11.85 -1.88
N THR A 307 9.86 11.48 -1.55
CA THR A 307 9.22 11.87 -0.29
C THR A 307 8.41 10.71 0.24
N VAL A 308 8.45 10.52 1.55
CA VAL A 308 7.53 9.65 2.28
C VAL A 308 6.74 10.46 3.30
N ILE A 309 5.43 10.24 3.33
CA ILE A 309 4.53 10.70 4.39
C ILE A 309 4.39 9.53 5.37
N VAL A 310 4.66 9.78 6.65
CA VAL A 310 4.59 8.78 7.72
C VAL A 310 3.40 9.09 8.62
N GLU A 311 2.36 8.28 8.49
CA GLU A 311 1.12 8.33 9.27
C GLU A 311 0.95 6.98 9.97
N LEU A 312 1.62 6.77 11.10
CA LEU A 312 1.52 5.52 11.86
C LEU A 312 1.63 5.84 13.34
N GLY A 313 1.02 5.02 14.20
CA GLY A 313 1.14 5.12 15.66
C GLY A 313 -0.19 5.32 16.38
N ALA A 314 -1.26 5.68 15.65
CA ALA A 314 -2.60 5.79 16.19
C ALA A 314 -3.04 4.43 16.76
N ASN A 315 -2.80 3.34 16.02
CA ASN A 315 -3.08 1.99 16.49
C ASN A 315 -2.15 1.53 17.63
N ASP A 316 -0.86 1.90 17.62
CA ASP A 316 0.04 1.59 18.74
C ASP A 316 -0.45 2.23 20.05
N VAL A 317 -0.98 3.47 19.98
CA VAL A 317 -1.50 4.22 21.12
C VAL A 317 -2.92 3.79 21.51
N GLY A 318 -3.80 3.59 20.54
CA GLY A 318 -5.19 3.19 20.75
C GLY A 318 -5.30 1.76 21.27
N ALA A 319 -4.56 0.83 20.67
CA ALA A 319 -4.54 -0.57 21.09
C ALA A 319 -3.58 -0.84 22.26
N ASN A 320 -3.00 0.19 22.88
CA ASN A 320 -1.93 0.05 23.87
C ASN A 320 -2.28 -0.86 25.06
N TRP A 321 -3.57 -0.92 25.39
CA TRP A 321 -4.14 -1.77 26.44
C TRP A 321 -5.17 -2.77 25.91
N ALA A 322 -5.24 -2.95 24.58
CA ALA A 322 -6.15 -3.89 23.97
C ALA A 322 -5.67 -5.33 24.14
N THR A 323 -6.61 -6.24 24.28
CA THR A 323 -6.40 -7.69 24.28
C THR A 323 -7.27 -8.32 23.20
N GLY A 324 -6.86 -9.48 22.68
CA GLY A 324 -7.65 -10.20 21.68
C GLY A 324 -6.78 -10.88 20.62
N PRO A 325 -7.41 -11.66 19.72
CA PRO A 325 -6.70 -12.50 18.74
C PRO A 325 -5.86 -11.71 17.74
N CYS A 326 -6.20 -10.43 17.50
CA CYS A 326 -5.43 -9.53 16.64
C CYS A 326 -4.22 -8.89 17.33
N PHE A 327 -4.10 -9.01 18.65
CA PHE A 327 -2.99 -8.46 19.42
C PHE A 327 -2.19 -9.65 19.97
N PRO A 328 -1.00 -9.93 19.40
CA PRO A 328 -0.21 -11.08 19.87
C PRO A 328 0.13 -10.90 21.35
N SER A 329 0.41 -11.99 22.07
CA SER A 329 0.87 -11.92 23.47
C SER A 329 2.16 -11.10 23.65
N SER A 330 2.92 -10.91 22.56
CA SER A 330 4.10 -10.04 22.50
C SER A 330 3.78 -8.56 22.36
N HIS A 331 2.51 -8.17 22.18
CA HIS A 331 2.07 -6.78 22.19
C HIS A 331 2.32 -6.21 23.58
N LYS A 332 3.29 -5.30 23.68
CA LYS A 332 3.67 -4.64 24.91
C LYS A 332 3.21 -3.19 24.86
N PRO A 333 2.72 -2.63 25.98
CA PRO A 333 2.41 -1.23 26.03
C PRO A 333 3.58 -0.38 25.51
N VAL A 334 3.28 0.55 24.61
CA VAL A 334 4.20 1.50 24.03
C VAL A 334 4.22 2.78 24.87
N SER A 335 5.39 3.42 24.89
CA SER A 335 5.60 4.74 25.46
C SER A 335 5.88 5.75 24.35
N VAL A 336 5.79 7.05 24.66
CA VAL A 336 6.22 8.12 23.73
C VAL A 336 7.63 7.84 23.23
N ARG A 337 8.55 7.47 24.13
CA ARG A 337 9.94 7.15 23.78
C ARG A 337 10.02 6.06 22.71
N ARG A 338 9.35 4.92 22.90
CA ARG A 338 9.37 3.81 21.94
C ARG A 338 8.81 4.20 20.58
N ILE A 339 7.70 4.95 20.56
CA ILE A 339 7.09 5.44 19.30
C ILE A 339 8.06 6.36 18.56
N THR A 340 8.62 7.36 19.26
CA THR A 340 9.56 8.33 18.67
C THR A 340 10.88 7.70 18.22
N GLU A 341 11.37 6.66 18.90
CA GLU A 341 12.50 5.85 18.45
C GLU A 341 12.18 5.11 17.14
N GLY A 342 10.97 4.58 17.01
CA GLY A 342 10.45 3.99 15.77
C GLY A 342 10.44 5.01 14.62
N TYR A 343 9.88 6.19 14.85
CA TYR A 343 9.90 7.27 13.85
C TYR A 343 11.31 7.67 13.44
N ARG A 344 12.21 7.86 14.41
CA ARG A 344 13.63 8.18 14.13
C ARG A 344 14.32 7.07 13.31
N ALA A 345 13.94 5.81 13.50
CA ALA A 345 14.47 4.71 12.68
C ALA A 345 14.01 4.82 11.22
N LEU A 346 12.73 5.14 10.98
CA LEU A 346 12.21 5.41 9.63
C LEU A 346 12.91 6.60 8.99
N ILE A 347 13.07 7.70 9.74
CA ILE A 347 13.71 8.94 9.29
C ILE A 347 15.15 8.67 8.84
N ARG A 348 15.97 8.02 9.69
CA ARG A 348 17.35 7.66 9.34
C ARG A 348 17.42 6.78 8.08
N ALA A 349 16.52 5.79 7.97
CA ALA A 349 16.50 4.90 6.82
C ALA A 349 16.12 5.63 5.51
N ALA A 350 15.21 6.59 5.56
CA ALA A 350 14.83 7.43 4.43
C ALA A 350 15.94 8.41 4.02
N HIS A 351 16.52 9.12 4.99
CA HIS A 351 17.62 10.06 4.75
C HIS A 351 18.85 9.36 4.17
N GLY A 352 19.15 8.13 4.61
CA GLY A 352 20.18 7.29 4.01
C GLY A 352 19.96 6.95 2.52
N ARG A 353 18.76 7.20 1.98
CA ARG A 353 18.41 7.07 0.55
C ARG A 353 18.11 8.41 -0.12
N GLY A 354 18.36 9.53 0.57
CA GLY A 354 18.04 10.88 0.10
C GLY A 354 16.54 11.13 -0.06
N ILE A 355 15.70 10.50 0.75
CA ILE A 355 14.24 10.64 0.74
C ILE A 355 13.83 11.60 1.86
N LYS A 356 13.02 12.61 1.51
CA LYS A 356 12.39 13.53 2.46
C LYS A 356 11.31 12.80 3.26
N VAL A 357 11.18 13.11 4.54
CA VAL A 357 10.21 12.51 5.45
C VAL A 357 9.28 13.58 6.01
N ILE A 358 8.00 13.43 5.70
CA ILE A 358 6.93 14.25 6.24
C ILE A 358 6.23 13.46 7.34
N GLY A 359 6.21 13.99 8.56
CA GLY A 359 5.46 13.39 9.67
C GLY A 359 4.01 13.84 9.65
N ALA A 360 3.07 12.90 9.73
CA ALA A 360 1.67 13.21 10.01
C ALA A 360 1.38 13.02 11.50
N THR A 361 0.73 14.00 12.14
CA THR A 361 0.26 13.83 13.52
C THR A 361 -0.81 12.73 13.61
N LEU A 362 -0.89 12.03 14.73
CA LEU A 362 -1.96 11.06 14.98
C LEU A 362 -3.33 11.74 15.00
N VAL A 363 -4.30 11.19 14.27
CA VAL A 363 -5.69 11.69 14.22
C VAL A 363 -6.36 11.69 15.60
N PRO A 364 -7.46 12.43 15.82
CA PRO A 364 -8.24 12.32 17.06
C PRO A 364 -8.78 10.90 17.24
N LEU A 365 -8.67 10.34 18.46
CA LEU A 365 -9.01 8.92 18.73
C LEU A 365 -10.30 8.73 19.52
N ARG A 366 -11.03 9.79 19.86
CA ARG A 366 -12.35 9.64 20.49
C ARG A 366 -13.31 9.02 19.47
N GLY A 367 -13.70 7.76 19.72
CA GLY A 367 -14.37 6.86 18.78
C GLY A 367 -13.67 5.49 18.68
N TYR A 368 -12.37 5.46 18.97
CA TYR A 368 -11.57 4.22 18.98
C TYR A 368 -12.02 3.26 20.10
N PRO A 369 -12.23 1.95 19.81
CA PRO A 369 -12.48 0.96 20.85
C PRO A 369 -11.33 0.87 21.87
N GLY A 370 -11.58 1.27 23.12
CA GLY A 370 -10.55 1.36 24.16
C GLY A 370 -9.97 2.77 24.37
N TYR A 371 -10.55 3.80 23.74
CA TYR A 371 -10.26 5.19 24.05
C TYR A 371 -10.41 5.45 25.56
N SER A 372 -9.46 6.20 26.12
CA SER A 372 -9.46 6.64 27.51
C SER A 372 -8.63 7.89 27.66
N ALA A 373 -8.73 8.58 28.81
CA ALA A 373 -7.86 9.71 29.11
C ALA A 373 -6.36 9.34 29.10
N LYS A 374 -6.01 8.06 29.30
CA LYS A 374 -4.64 7.56 29.25
C LYS A 374 -4.13 7.43 27.81
N VAL A 375 -4.99 6.97 26.89
CA VAL A 375 -4.76 6.97 25.43
C VAL A 375 -4.57 8.40 24.95
N GLU A 376 -5.48 9.32 25.29
CA GLU A 376 -5.41 10.70 24.82
C GLU A 376 -4.14 11.43 25.30
N ARG A 377 -3.77 11.26 26.58
CA ARG A 377 -2.52 11.81 27.10
C ARG A 377 -1.27 11.25 26.43
N LEU A 378 -1.31 10.02 25.93
CA LEU A 378 -0.19 9.42 25.19
C LEU A 378 -0.15 9.97 23.76
N ARG A 379 -1.30 9.98 23.08
CA ARG A 379 -1.49 10.54 21.74
C ARG A 379 -1.04 11.99 21.65
N ALA A 380 -1.52 12.85 22.56
CA ALA A 380 -1.18 14.27 22.60
C ALA A 380 0.33 14.50 22.79
N ARG A 381 1.01 13.67 23.61
CA ARG A 381 2.46 13.75 23.78
C ARG A 381 3.24 13.30 22.55
N VAL A 382 2.75 12.28 21.84
CA VAL A 382 3.31 11.88 20.54
C VAL A 382 3.14 13.00 19.52
N ASN A 383 1.94 13.58 19.40
CA ASN A 383 1.69 14.70 18.49
C ASN A 383 2.51 15.95 18.83
N HIS A 384 2.69 16.26 20.11
CA HIS A 384 3.58 17.33 20.53
C HIS A 384 5.01 17.09 20.01
N TRP A 385 5.55 15.88 20.20
CA TRP A 385 6.88 15.54 19.67
C TRP A 385 6.95 15.63 18.14
N ILE A 386 5.93 15.14 17.42
CA ILE A 386 5.86 15.23 15.95
C ILE A 386 5.98 16.69 15.52
N ARG A 387 5.25 17.61 16.16
CA ARG A 387 5.22 19.03 15.82
C ARG A 387 6.50 19.79 16.19
N THR A 388 7.11 19.49 17.34
CA THR A 388 8.13 20.39 17.93
C THR A 388 9.54 19.83 17.90
N SER A 389 9.74 18.54 17.65
CA SER A 389 11.07 17.91 17.78
C SER A 389 12.08 18.34 16.71
N GLY A 390 11.62 18.87 15.57
CA GLY A 390 12.47 19.12 14.40
C GLY A 390 13.03 17.85 13.75
N ALA A 391 12.51 16.66 14.09
CA ALA A 391 13.03 15.40 13.59
C ALA A 391 12.62 15.11 12.13
N TYR A 392 11.44 15.56 11.72
CA TYR A 392 10.94 15.43 10.36
C TYR A 392 11.36 16.63 9.50
N ASP A 393 11.47 16.42 8.19
CA ASP A 393 11.77 17.50 7.23
C ASP A 393 10.58 18.46 7.05
N ALA A 394 9.36 17.96 7.29
CA ALA A 394 8.14 18.75 7.40
C ALA A 394 7.08 17.98 8.22
N VAL A 395 6.04 18.68 8.66
CA VAL A 395 4.92 18.09 9.40
C VAL A 395 3.60 18.50 8.76
N VAL A 396 2.66 17.56 8.67
CA VAL A 396 1.26 17.84 8.30
C VAL A 396 0.36 17.45 9.47
N ASP A 397 -0.44 18.41 9.92
CA ASP A 397 -1.21 18.29 11.15
C ASP A 397 -2.61 17.70 10.89
N PHE A 398 -2.67 16.37 10.72
CA PHE A 398 -3.93 15.63 10.52
C PHE A 398 -4.86 15.77 11.74
N ASP A 399 -4.30 15.87 12.93
CA ASP A 399 -5.02 16.07 14.19
C ASP A 399 -5.82 17.38 14.11
N LYS A 400 -5.16 18.48 13.76
CA LYS A 400 -5.81 19.78 13.55
C LYS A 400 -6.77 19.79 12.36
N ALA A 401 -6.44 19.10 11.26
CA ALA A 401 -7.30 19.05 10.08
C ALA A 401 -8.64 18.37 10.36
N LEU A 402 -8.65 17.39 11.27
CA LEU A 402 -9.84 16.58 11.58
C LEU A 402 -10.55 17.00 12.87
N ALA A 403 -9.87 17.66 13.81
CA ALA A 403 -10.42 17.96 15.13
C ALA A 403 -11.69 18.82 15.06
N ASP A 404 -12.64 18.51 15.95
CA ASP A 404 -13.76 19.42 16.24
C ASP A 404 -13.22 20.66 16.97
N PRO A 405 -13.44 21.89 16.44
CA PRO A 405 -12.96 23.12 17.10
C PRO A 405 -13.50 23.31 18.53
N ALA A 406 -14.69 22.78 18.83
CA ALA A 406 -15.28 22.86 20.18
C ALA A 406 -14.80 21.73 21.10
N HIS A 407 -14.37 20.60 20.53
CA HIS A 407 -13.94 19.41 21.27
C HIS A 407 -12.72 18.77 20.58
N PRO A 408 -11.51 19.32 20.75
CA PRO A 408 -10.34 18.92 19.95
C PRO A 408 -9.87 17.46 20.12
N ASP A 409 -10.41 16.72 21.10
CA ASP A 409 -10.11 15.31 21.30
C ASP A 409 -10.96 14.36 20.44
N ARG A 410 -11.95 14.86 19.69
CA ARG A 410 -12.71 14.08 18.69
C ARG A 410 -12.57 14.60 17.27
N PRO A 411 -12.81 13.72 16.27
CA PRO A 411 -13.07 14.16 14.91
C PRO A 411 -14.28 15.09 14.86
N ARG A 412 -14.24 16.05 13.93
CA ARG A 412 -15.37 16.91 13.60
C ARG A 412 -16.53 16.06 13.08
N PRO A 413 -17.77 16.21 13.59
CA PRO A 413 -18.89 15.36 13.18
C PRO A 413 -19.14 15.26 11.67
N GLY A 414 -18.87 16.32 10.89
CA GLY A 414 -19.00 16.30 9.44
C GLY A 414 -17.84 15.61 8.68
N TYR A 415 -16.75 15.29 9.36
CA TYR A 415 -15.52 14.73 8.77
C TYR A 415 -15.31 13.26 9.10
N VAL A 416 -16.26 12.62 9.79
CA VAL A 416 -16.11 11.27 10.32
C VAL A 416 -17.10 10.31 9.67
N TYR A 417 -16.66 9.07 9.46
CA TYR A 417 -17.48 7.94 9.05
C TYR A 417 -18.41 7.51 10.21
N GLU A 418 -19.39 6.65 9.92
CA GLU A 418 -20.42 6.24 10.90
C GLU A 418 -19.87 5.52 12.14
N ASP A 419 -18.61 5.04 12.08
CA ASP A 419 -17.90 4.47 13.22
C ASP A 419 -17.40 5.51 14.23
N GLY A 420 -17.47 6.80 13.91
CA GLY A 420 -17.05 7.89 14.78
C GLY A 420 -15.53 8.00 14.98
N LEU A 421 -14.72 7.28 14.20
CA LEU A 421 -13.26 7.26 14.27
C LEU A 421 -12.61 7.66 12.95
N HIS A 422 -12.94 6.98 11.86
CA HIS A 422 -12.24 7.14 10.60
C HIS A 422 -12.76 8.35 9.82
N PRO A 423 -11.91 9.02 9.03
CA PRO A 423 -12.38 10.09 8.16
C PRO A 423 -13.39 9.57 7.12
N ASN A 424 -14.42 10.37 6.84
CA ASN A 424 -15.20 10.22 5.61
C ASN A 424 -14.53 11.01 4.46
N ASP A 425 -15.13 11.02 3.26
CA ASP A 425 -14.58 11.76 2.11
C ASP A 425 -14.32 13.25 2.42
N ALA A 426 -15.18 13.92 3.19
CA ALA A 426 -14.97 15.32 3.58
C ALA A 426 -13.79 15.49 4.55
N GLY A 427 -13.59 14.54 5.47
CA GLY A 427 -12.42 14.49 6.35
C GLY A 427 -11.13 14.23 5.60
N TYR A 428 -11.14 13.33 4.61
CA TYR A 428 -10.00 13.07 3.75
C TYR A 428 -9.63 14.28 2.89
N GLN A 429 -10.61 14.97 2.33
CA GLN A 429 -10.38 16.24 1.63
C GLN A 429 -9.77 17.29 2.56
N ALA A 430 -10.21 17.37 3.82
CA ALA A 430 -9.63 18.28 4.81
C ALA A 430 -8.15 17.96 5.10
N ILE A 431 -7.80 16.67 5.21
CA ILE A 431 -6.41 16.21 5.34
C ILE A 431 -5.60 16.60 4.09
N ALA A 432 -6.10 16.31 2.89
CA ALA A 432 -5.42 16.67 1.64
C ALA A 432 -5.18 18.18 1.54
N ASN A 433 -6.12 18.98 2.05
CA ASN A 433 -6.03 20.44 2.10
C ASN A 433 -4.92 20.97 3.00
N ALA A 434 -4.47 20.19 3.99
CA ALA A 434 -3.38 20.56 4.88
C ALA A 434 -1.98 20.41 4.25
N PHE A 435 -1.86 19.74 3.10
CA PHE A 435 -0.59 19.64 2.38
C PHE A 435 -0.32 20.89 1.54
N ASP A 436 0.90 21.41 1.63
CA ASP A 436 1.46 22.32 0.63
C ASP A 436 1.92 21.51 -0.59
N PRO A 437 1.30 21.69 -1.77
CA PRO A 437 1.67 20.97 -2.98
C PRO A 437 3.11 21.25 -3.44
N TRP A 438 3.79 22.30 -2.99
CA TRP A 438 5.19 22.59 -3.35
C TRP A 438 6.20 22.07 -2.34
N GLY A 439 5.78 21.89 -1.09
CA GLY A 439 6.57 21.27 -0.03
C GLY A 439 6.73 19.75 -0.18
N LEU A 440 5.96 19.13 -1.08
CA LEU A 440 6.01 17.70 -1.35
C LEU A 440 7.25 17.26 -2.09
#